data_AF-A0A0D0AES0-F1
#
_entry.id   AF-A0A0D0AES0-F1
#
_cell.length_a   1.000
_cell.length_b   1.000
_cell.length_c   1.000
_cell.angle_alpha   90.00
_cell.angle_beta   90.00
_cell.angle_gamma   90.00
#
_symmetry.space_group_name_H-M   'P 1'
#
loop_
_entity.id
_entity.type
_entity.pdbx_description
1 polymer ?
#
loop_
_entity_poly.entity_id
_entity_poly.type
_entity_poly.pdbx_seq_one_letter_code
_entity_poly.pdbx_strand_id
1 'polypeptide(L)'
;MASIMIWVDVRSVGLLLTGSIWVHRQGWRSGESVSSHSRCCQSMCTFADGVKYNIQPRGPIMGVITQRLCTWRSNFGSTAIALIANFLASLRESEEDEDEDDEDKKENADGREKFMTEMAASLLEGYAFLFADPDTCKASEIYRSVFMLQMIATTHLNTVTGFIDVPELDTQALSSTRMECVIGACAVALERALKLVAQKEKKSTDLKTPLKINKTTGKETSTPLAFSELNWGQFTTDYHLSIVKRGPKYTTDTIAMARQFVKDLGSDASMKGSLADDSVASCKEYLFYNVFSLPFAFSKPPLLIY
;
A
#
# COMPACT_ATOMS: atom_id res chain seq x y z
N MET A 1 4.29 -2.66 43.86
CA MET A 1 4.30 -1.83 42.64
C MET A 1 3.47 -2.54 41.58
N ALA A 2 2.24 -2.10 41.35
CA ALA A 2 1.41 -2.65 40.28
C ALA A 2 1.89 -2.05 38.95
N SER A 3 2.47 -2.89 38.08
CA SER A 3 2.73 -2.49 36.69
C SER A 3 1.40 -2.36 35.98
N ILE A 4 0.93 -1.13 35.82
CA ILE A 4 -0.17 -0.81 34.91
C ILE A 4 0.40 -0.97 33.49
N MET A 5 0.24 -2.17 32.93
CA MET A 5 0.57 -2.46 31.55
C MET A 5 -0.54 -1.86 30.69
N ILE A 6 -0.36 -0.60 30.29
CA ILE A 6 -1.26 0.07 29.35
C ILE A 6 -1.17 -0.68 28.03
N TRP A 7 -2.14 -1.55 27.77
CA TRP A 7 -2.41 -2.07 26.44
C TRP A 7 -2.92 -0.90 25.61
N VAL A 8 -1.98 -0.13 25.05
CA VAL A 8 -2.33 0.72 23.91
C VAL A 8 -2.77 -0.27 22.83
N ASP A 9 -4.00 -0.21 22.35
CA ASP A 9 -4.48 -1.09 21.29
C ASP A 9 -3.73 -0.78 19.97
N VAL A 10 -3.31 -1.80 19.23
CA VAL A 10 -2.60 -1.68 17.94
C VAL A 10 -3.39 -0.79 16.98
N ARG A 11 -4.70 -0.84 17.11
CA ARG A 11 -5.68 -0.19 16.25
C ARG A 11 -5.78 1.32 16.49
N SER A 12 -5.74 1.76 17.76
CA SER A 12 -5.80 3.19 18.13
C SER A 12 -4.50 3.94 17.76
N VAL A 13 -3.35 3.25 17.72
CA VAL A 13 -2.07 3.86 17.29
C VAL A 13 -2.07 4.13 15.78
N GLY A 14 -2.65 3.25 14.96
CA GLY A 14 -2.76 3.48 13.51
C GLY A 14 -3.50 4.78 13.17
N LEU A 15 -4.54 5.10 13.94
CA LEU A 15 -5.36 6.31 13.80
C LEU A 15 -4.62 7.60 14.20
N LEU A 16 -3.88 7.55 15.30
CA LEU A 16 -3.06 8.69 15.76
C LEU A 16 -1.90 8.96 14.80
N LEU A 17 -1.38 7.92 14.13
CA LEU A 17 -0.23 8.02 13.22
C LEU A 17 -0.60 8.58 11.85
N THR A 18 -1.76 8.23 11.28
CA THR A 18 -2.27 8.87 10.04
C THR A 18 -2.47 10.38 10.22
N GLY A 19 -2.92 10.80 11.41
CA GLY A 19 -2.95 12.19 11.84
C GLY A 19 -1.56 12.80 11.92
N SER A 20 -0.75 12.28 12.83
CA SER A 20 0.39 13.01 13.38
C SER A 20 1.66 12.98 12.51
N ILE A 21 1.81 12.00 11.61
CA ILE A 21 2.93 11.95 10.64
C ILE A 21 2.84 13.09 9.63
N TRP A 22 1.63 13.56 9.35
CA TRP A 22 1.36 14.58 8.33
C TRP A 22 1.01 15.96 8.89
N VAL A 23 0.63 16.09 10.17
CA VAL A 23 0.31 17.40 10.80
C VAL A 23 1.54 18.33 10.84
N HIS A 24 2.77 17.81 10.86
CA HIS A 24 3.99 18.63 10.93
C HIS A 24 4.66 18.81 9.57
N ARG A 25 4.14 19.79 8.84
CA ARG A 25 4.67 20.37 7.60
C ARG A 25 5.95 21.19 7.90
N GLN A 26 7.06 20.53 8.18
CA GLN A 26 8.42 21.05 8.02
C GLN A 26 9.31 19.85 7.64
N GLY A 27 9.95 19.91 6.47
CA GLY A 27 10.56 18.77 5.78
C GLY A 27 11.26 17.77 6.69
N TRP A 28 10.91 16.50 6.53
CA TRP A 28 11.73 15.42 7.07
C TRP A 28 13.11 15.51 6.37
N ARG A 29 14.17 15.60 7.16
CA ARG A 29 15.56 15.54 6.68
C ARG A 29 16.16 14.26 7.22
N SER A 30 16.88 13.54 6.37
CA SER A 30 17.45 12.21 6.66
C SER A 30 18.50 12.15 7.79
N GLY A 31 18.76 13.24 8.50
CA GLY A 31 19.59 13.29 9.72
C GLY A 31 18.80 13.34 11.03
N GLU A 32 17.46 13.40 10.97
CA GLU A 32 16.60 13.80 12.08
C GLU A 32 15.48 12.77 12.41
N SER A 33 15.69 11.48 12.10
CA SER A 33 14.63 10.47 12.27
C SER A 33 14.09 10.37 13.71
N VAL A 34 14.90 10.68 14.72
CA VAL A 34 14.47 10.69 16.13
C VAL A 34 13.80 12.02 16.52
N SER A 35 14.21 13.15 15.94
CA SER A 35 13.67 14.47 16.29
C SER A 35 12.31 14.77 15.65
N SER A 36 12.06 14.31 14.41
CA SER A 36 10.74 14.47 13.77
C SER A 36 9.67 13.64 14.49
N HIS A 37 10.01 12.40 14.87
CA HIS A 37 9.17 11.55 15.71
C HIS A 37 8.98 12.15 17.12
N SER A 38 10.01 12.76 17.71
CA SER A 38 9.90 13.43 19.02
C SER A 38 8.91 14.60 19.03
N ARG A 39 8.78 15.38 17.94
CA ARG A 39 7.83 16.52 17.87
C ARG A 39 6.38 16.07 17.76
N CYS A 40 6.15 15.01 16.97
CA CYS A 40 4.88 14.30 16.86
C CYS A 40 4.37 13.84 18.24
N CYS A 41 5.29 13.39 19.10
CA CYS A 41 4.99 12.85 20.43
C CYS A 41 4.89 13.90 21.55
N GLN A 42 5.50 15.07 21.41
CA GLN A 42 5.30 16.18 22.37
C GLN A 42 3.85 16.67 22.40
N SER A 43 3.09 16.44 21.32
CA SER A 43 1.66 16.74 21.21
C SER A 43 0.77 15.66 21.86
N MET A 44 1.26 14.45 22.09
CA MET A 44 0.49 13.35 22.66
C MET A 44 0.60 13.32 24.19
N CYS A 45 -0.01 14.31 24.85
CA CYS A 45 -0.41 14.14 26.24
C CYS A 45 -1.67 13.29 26.24
N THR A 46 -1.58 12.02 26.59
CA THR A 46 -2.76 11.18 26.81
C THR A 46 -3.29 11.43 28.22
N PHE A 47 -4.60 11.64 28.32
CA PHE A 47 -5.30 11.60 29.59
C PHE A 47 -5.90 10.21 29.70
N ALA A 48 -5.43 9.43 30.68
CA ALA A 48 -6.10 8.22 31.12
C ALA A 48 -6.42 8.41 32.60
N ASP A 49 -7.69 8.26 32.98
CA ASP A 49 -8.17 8.37 34.36
C ASP A 49 -7.85 9.71 35.05
N GLY A 50 -7.81 10.82 34.29
CA GLY A 50 -7.44 12.14 34.81
C GLY A 50 -5.96 12.29 35.15
N VAL A 51 -5.13 11.27 34.90
CA VAL A 51 -3.68 11.33 35.07
C VAL A 51 -3.05 11.83 33.79
N LYS A 52 -2.32 12.95 33.88
CA LYS A 52 -1.53 13.49 32.79
C LYS A 52 -0.28 12.63 32.58
N TYR A 53 -0.28 11.79 31.55
CA TYR A 53 0.91 11.02 31.18
C TYR A 53 1.83 11.83 30.26
N ASN A 54 3.07 12.07 30.70
CA ASN A 54 4.10 12.68 29.87
C ASN A 54 4.83 11.59 29.08
N ILE A 55 4.54 11.48 27.77
CA ILE A 55 5.24 10.54 26.90
C ILE A 55 6.64 11.07 26.62
N GLN A 56 7.64 10.47 27.27
CA GLN A 56 9.03 10.81 27.00
C GLN A 56 9.45 10.30 25.61
N PRO A 57 10.15 11.11 24.78
CA PRO A 57 10.59 10.69 23.44
C PRO A 57 11.49 9.45 23.40
N ARG A 58 12.18 9.15 24.51
CA ARG A 58 13.03 7.95 24.68
C ARG A 58 12.41 6.92 25.64
N GLY A 59 11.13 7.08 25.98
CA GLY A 59 10.42 6.17 26.86
C GLY A 59 9.97 4.89 26.14
N PRO A 60 9.67 3.83 26.90
CA PRO A 60 9.22 2.55 26.33
C PRO A 60 7.93 2.69 25.50
N ILE A 61 7.02 3.59 25.89
CA ILE A 61 5.79 3.89 25.13
C ILE A 61 6.12 4.35 23.71
N MET A 62 7.14 5.21 23.56
CA MET A 62 7.54 5.68 22.25
C MET A 62 8.17 4.57 21.39
N GLY A 63 8.90 3.65 22.01
CA GLY A 63 9.38 2.44 21.36
C GLY A 63 8.24 1.61 20.77
N VAL A 64 7.17 1.39 21.53
CA VAL A 64 5.98 0.64 21.08
C VAL A 64 5.25 1.36 19.94
N ILE A 65 5.04 2.68 20.04
CA ILE A 65 4.42 3.48 18.97
C ILE A 65 5.25 3.40 17.68
N THR A 66 6.57 3.56 17.79
CA THR A 66 7.48 3.50 16.65
C THR A 66 7.47 2.11 16.01
N GLN A 67 7.54 1.05 16.82
CA GLN A 67 7.46 -0.32 16.32
C GLN A 67 6.17 -0.55 15.54
N ARG A 68 5.03 -0.12 16.08
CA ARG A 68 3.73 -0.28 15.42
C ARG A 68 3.60 0.52 14.15
N LEU A 69 4.14 1.74 14.13
CA LEU A 69 4.23 2.54 12.92
C LEU A 69 5.05 1.79 11.85
N CYS A 70 6.20 1.24 12.21
CA CYS A 70 7.04 0.47 11.31
C CYS A 70 6.30 -0.76 10.77
N THR A 71 5.59 -1.50 11.63
CA THR A 71 4.76 -2.64 11.21
C THR A 71 3.67 -2.22 10.24
N TRP A 72 2.91 -1.17 10.56
CA TRP A 72 1.85 -0.64 9.70
C TRP A 72 2.39 -0.19 8.33
N ARG A 73 3.51 0.54 8.30
CA ARG A 73 4.17 0.96 7.05
C ARG A 73 4.68 -0.23 6.24
N SER A 74 5.28 -1.22 6.90
CA SER A 74 5.76 -2.43 6.24
C SER A 74 4.62 -3.21 5.59
N ASN A 75 3.43 -3.19 6.22
CA ASN A 75 2.24 -3.88 5.72
C ASN A 75 1.81 -3.38 4.33
N PHE A 76 1.89 -2.08 4.03
CA PHE A 76 1.62 -1.57 2.69
C PHE A 76 2.56 -2.17 1.64
N GLY A 77 3.86 -2.18 1.93
CA GLY A 77 4.86 -2.67 0.99
C GLY A 77 4.71 -4.16 0.70
N SER A 78 4.56 -4.98 1.75
CA SER A 78 4.39 -6.43 1.58
C SER A 78 3.09 -6.78 0.89
N THR A 79 1.99 -6.10 1.24
CA THR A 79 0.67 -6.35 0.64
C THR A 79 0.64 -5.95 -0.82
N ALA A 80 1.21 -4.80 -1.19
CA ALA A 80 1.29 -4.38 -2.59
C ALA A 80 2.07 -5.40 -3.44
N ILE A 81 3.21 -5.90 -2.94
CA ILE A 81 3.98 -6.93 -3.64
C ILE A 81 3.15 -8.21 -3.79
N ALA A 82 2.48 -8.67 -2.73
CA ALA A 82 1.64 -9.86 -2.78
C ALA A 82 0.49 -9.71 -3.77
N LEU A 83 -0.20 -8.57 -3.78
CA LEU A 83 -1.30 -8.30 -4.70
C LEU A 83 -0.86 -8.30 -6.15
N ILE A 84 0.23 -7.59 -6.48
CA ILE A 84 0.74 -7.55 -7.86
C ILE A 84 1.26 -8.92 -8.29
N ALA A 85 2.00 -9.63 -7.43
CA ALA A 85 2.49 -10.96 -7.74
C ALA A 85 1.35 -11.96 -7.98
N ASN A 86 0.31 -11.92 -7.15
CA ASN A 86 -0.87 -12.77 -7.29
C ASN A 86 -1.66 -12.45 -8.56
N PHE A 87 -1.84 -11.16 -8.89
CA PHE A 87 -2.48 -10.74 -10.13
C PHE A 87 -1.72 -11.26 -11.36
N LEU A 88 -0.41 -11.06 -11.42
CA LEU A 88 0.40 -11.52 -12.56
C LEU A 88 0.44 -13.05 -12.65
N ALA A 89 0.46 -13.76 -11.52
CA ALA A 89 0.37 -15.22 -11.50
C ALA A 89 -0.98 -15.72 -12.04
N SER A 90 -2.07 -15.02 -11.74
CA SER A 90 -3.40 -15.39 -12.21
C SER A 90 -3.59 -15.27 -13.72
N LEU A 91 -2.88 -14.34 -14.37
CA LEU A 91 -2.89 -14.19 -15.83
C LEU A 91 -2.15 -15.34 -16.53
N ARG A 92 -1.28 -16.07 -15.82
CA ARG A 92 -0.53 -17.20 -16.38
C ARG A 92 -1.36 -18.48 -16.43
N GLU A 93 -2.25 -18.68 -15.49
CA GLU A 93 -3.07 -19.91 -15.44
C GLU A 93 -4.11 -20.01 -16.57
N SER A 94 -4.37 -18.92 -17.30
CA SER A 94 -5.30 -18.93 -18.43
C SER A 94 -4.69 -19.41 -19.76
N GLU A 95 -3.39 -19.67 -19.82
CA GLU A 95 -2.66 -19.94 -21.07
C GLU A 95 -1.97 -21.31 -21.15
N GLU A 96 -2.10 -22.17 -20.12
CA GLU A 96 -1.43 -23.49 -20.11
C GLU A 96 -2.30 -24.56 -20.80
N ASP A 97 -1.94 -24.94 -22.03
CA ASP A 97 -2.41 -26.16 -22.70
C ASP A 97 -1.61 -27.38 -22.17
N GLU A 98 -2.29 -28.46 -21.76
CA GLU A 98 -1.72 -29.54 -20.92
C GLU A 98 -0.72 -30.51 -21.59
N ASP A 99 -0.30 -30.29 -22.84
CA ASP A 99 0.38 -31.31 -23.66
C ASP A 99 1.89 -31.06 -23.97
N GLU A 100 2.60 -30.15 -23.27
CA GLU A 100 4.00 -29.80 -23.60
C GLU A 100 5.10 -30.66 -22.93
N ASP A 101 6.11 -31.05 -23.73
CA ASP A 101 7.29 -31.84 -23.34
C ASP A 101 8.31 -31.04 -22.48
N ASP A 102 9.20 -31.72 -21.76
CA ASP A 102 10.10 -31.11 -20.76
C ASP A 102 11.14 -30.10 -21.32
N GLU A 103 11.48 -30.15 -22.62
CA GLU A 103 12.41 -29.20 -23.25
C GLU A 103 11.74 -27.83 -23.55
N ASP A 104 10.43 -27.80 -23.79
CA ASP A 104 9.66 -26.57 -24.08
C ASP A 104 9.47 -25.70 -22.82
N LYS A 105 9.54 -26.31 -21.63
CA LYS A 105 9.34 -25.62 -20.34
C LYS A 105 10.36 -24.52 -20.04
N LYS A 106 11.57 -24.59 -20.60
CA LYS A 106 12.63 -23.60 -20.31
C LYS A 106 12.52 -22.35 -21.20
N GLU A 107 12.15 -22.51 -22.46
CA GLU A 107 11.87 -21.37 -23.36
C GLU A 107 10.62 -20.61 -22.88
N ASN A 108 9.62 -21.35 -22.39
CA ASN A 108 8.41 -20.77 -21.80
C ASN A 108 8.65 -19.96 -20.51
N ALA A 109 9.70 -20.28 -19.73
CA ALA A 109 10.02 -19.52 -18.52
C ALA A 109 10.52 -18.09 -18.82
N ASP A 110 11.33 -17.91 -19.88
CA ASP A 110 11.84 -16.60 -20.31
C ASP A 110 10.70 -15.75 -20.91
N GLY A 111 9.86 -16.37 -21.76
CA GLY A 111 8.67 -15.73 -22.30
C GLY A 111 7.71 -15.24 -21.20
N ARG A 112 7.55 -16.04 -20.14
CA ARG A 112 6.69 -15.69 -19.00
C ARG A 112 7.22 -14.53 -18.18
N GLU A 113 8.52 -14.50 -17.88
CA GLU A 113 9.11 -13.38 -17.14
C GLU A 113 8.93 -12.07 -17.93
N LYS A 114 9.20 -12.13 -19.24
CA LYS A 114 8.99 -11.02 -20.17
C LYS A 114 7.53 -10.54 -20.24
N PHE A 115 6.57 -11.47 -20.25
CA PHE A 115 5.15 -11.08 -20.20
C PHE A 115 4.81 -10.32 -18.92
N MET A 116 5.27 -10.79 -17.76
CA MET A 116 4.99 -10.13 -16.48
C MET A 116 5.61 -8.73 -16.38
N THR A 117 6.83 -8.54 -16.92
CA THR A 117 7.52 -7.25 -16.93
C THR A 117 6.87 -6.26 -17.90
N GLU A 118 6.47 -6.72 -19.08
CA GLU A 118 5.70 -5.93 -20.05
C GLU A 118 4.34 -5.50 -19.50
N MET A 119 3.61 -6.42 -18.86
CA MET A 119 2.34 -6.13 -18.19
C MET A 119 2.52 -5.10 -17.06
N ALA A 120 3.53 -5.28 -16.21
CA ALA A 120 3.83 -4.33 -15.15
C ALA A 120 4.23 -2.95 -15.70
N ALA A 121 4.96 -2.91 -16.82
CA ALA A 121 5.32 -1.66 -17.51
C ALA A 121 4.08 -0.97 -18.12
N SER A 122 3.16 -1.73 -18.71
CA SER A 122 1.89 -1.21 -19.23
C SER A 122 1.02 -0.61 -18.12
N LEU A 123 0.92 -1.31 -16.97
CA LEU A 123 0.19 -0.77 -15.80
C LEU A 123 0.80 0.53 -15.26
N LEU A 124 2.12 0.68 -15.35
CA LEU A 124 2.83 1.92 -14.98
C LEU A 124 2.62 3.04 -16.01
N GLU A 125 2.44 2.71 -17.28
CA GLU A 125 2.15 3.70 -18.31
C GLU A 125 0.80 4.38 -18.03
N GLY A 126 0.80 5.71 -18.01
CA GLY A 126 -0.39 6.49 -17.68
C GLY A 126 -0.94 6.25 -16.27
N TYR A 127 -0.23 5.54 -15.39
CA TYR A 127 -0.72 5.10 -14.08
C TYR A 127 -2.04 4.30 -14.16
N ALA A 128 -2.18 3.45 -15.18
CA ALA A 128 -3.39 2.65 -15.42
C ALA A 128 -3.84 1.86 -14.17
N PHE A 129 -2.88 1.39 -13.35
CA PHE A 129 -3.16 0.70 -12.08
C PHE A 129 -3.97 1.51 -11.05
N LEU A 130 -4.16 2.82 -11.23
CA LEU A 130 -4.96 3.66 -10.35
C LEU A 130 -6.43 3.73 -10.76
N PHE A 131 -6.76 3.49 -12.03
CA PHE A 131 -8.10 3.71 -12.55
C PHE A 131 -9.01 2.50 -12.33
N ALA A 132 -10.30 2.72 -12.07
CA ALA A 132 -11.28 1.65 -11.97
C ALA A 132 -11.29 0.77 -13.23
N ASP A 133 -11.19 1.42 -14.39
CA ASP A 133 -11.02 0.83 -15.70
C ASP A 133 -9.75 1.41 -16.34
N PRO A 134 -8.72 0.57 -16.60
CA PRO A 134 -7.44 1.02 -17.15
C PRO A 134 -7.55 1.51 -18.60
N ASP A 135 -8.58 1.11 -19.36
CA ASP A 135 -8.71 1.45 -20.77
C ASP A 135 -9.35 2.83 -20.97
N THR A 136 -10.31 3.18 -20.13
CA THR A 136 -11.01 4.47 -20.24
C THR A 136 -10.32 5.61 -19.50
N CYS A 137 -9.48 5.32 -18.49
CA CYS A 137 -8.67 6.30 -17.75
C CYS A 137 -9.49 7.53 -17.27
N LYS A 138 -10.75 7.33 -16.86
CA LYS A 138 -11.64 8.43 -16.45
C LYS A 138 -11.07 9.14 -15.22
N ALA A 139 -10.85 10.44 -15.32
CA ALA A 139 -10.29 11.23 -14.23
C ALA A 139 -11.15 11.18 -12.94
N SER A 140 -12.45 10.94 -13.03
CA SER A 140 -13.36 10.75 -11.88
C SER A 140 -13.17 9.43 -11.14
N GLU A 141 -12.43 8.47 -11.71
CA GLU A 141 -12.32 7.09 -11.25
C GLU A 141 -10.88 6.68 -10.87
N ILE A 142 -9.94 7.62 -10.86
CA ILE A 142 -8.56 7.35 -10.40
C ILE A 142 -8.53 6.98 -8.89
N TYR A 143 -7.54 6.24 -8.42
CA TYR A 143 -7.49 5.70 -7.05
C TYR A 143 -8.65 4.75 -6.69
N ARG A 144 -9.44 4.29 -7.66
CA ARG A 144 -10.57 3.36 -7.46
C ARG A 144 -10.40 2.05 -8.22
N SER A 145 -9.20 1.77 -8.74
CA SER A 145 -8.87 0.43 -9.24
C SER A 145 -9.09 -0.63 -8.18
N VAL A 146 -9.30 -1.87 -8.63
CA VAL A 146 -9.40 -3.04 -7.74
C VAL A 146 -8.15 -3.14 -6.85
N PHE A 147 -6.95 -2.88 -7.39
CA PHE A 147 -5.72 -2.86 -6.61
C PHE A 147 -5.76 -1.83 -5.47
N MET A 148 -6.25 -0.62 -5.75
CA MET A 148 -6.34 0.46 -4.76
C MET A 148 -7.37 0.14 -3.67
N LEU A 149 -8.56 -0.30 -4.06
CA LEU A 149 -9.62 -0.64 -3.11
C LEU A 149 -9.19 -1.81 -2.21
N GLN A 150 -8.60 -2.86 -2.80
CA GLN A 150 -8.08 -4.01 -2.07
C GLN A 150 -6.92 -3.63 -1.14
N MET A 151 -6.01 -2.75 -1.57
CA MET A 151 -4.94 -2.22 -0.72
C MET A 151 -5.50 -1.47 0.48
N ILE A 152 -6.45 -0.55 0.29
CA ILE A 152 -7.06 0.24 1.38
C ILE A 152 -7.75 -0.69 2.38
N ALA A 153 -8.52 -1.65 1.86
CA ALA A 153 -9.20 -2.68 2.62
C ALA A 153 -8.24 -3.49 3.51
N THR A 154 -7.24 -4.12 2.89
CA THR A 154 -6.38 -5.10 3.55
C THR A 154 -5.33 -4.46 4.46
N THR A 155 -4.78 -3.31 4.08
CA THR A 155 -3.66 -2.70 4.81
C THR A 155 -4.09 -1.73 5.90
N HIS A 156 -5.16 -0.96 5.66
CA HIS A 156 -5.61 0.06 6.59
C HIS A 156 -6.89 -0.35 7.30
N LEU A 157 -7.98 -0.62 6.56
CA LEU A 157 -9.28 -0.89 7.17
C LEU A 157 -9.24 -2.10 8.10
N ASN A 158 -8.58 -3.20 7.70
CA ASN A 158 -8.38 -4.35 8.58
C ASN A 158 -7.54 -4.02 9.82
N THR A 159 -6.52 -3.18 9.68
CA THR A 159 -5.65 -2.78 10.80
C THR A 159 -6.40 -1.93 11.82
N VAL A 160 -7.31 -1.07 11.39
CA VAL A 160 -8.08 -0.21 12.30
C VAL A 160 -9.40 -0.86 12.74
N THR A 161 -9.84 -1.94 12.11
CA THR A 161 -11.10 -2.61 12.47
C THR A 161 -11.08 -3.10 13.91
N GLY A 162 -12.09 -2.71 14.68
CA GLY A 162 -12.25 -3.06 16.09
C GLY A 162 -11.38 -2.24 17.03
N PHE A 163 -10.95 -1.03 16.63
CA PHE A 163 -10.24 -0.13 17.53
C PHE A 163 -11.10 0.17 18.77
N ILE A 164 -10.45 0.24 19.93
CA ILE A 164 -11.11 0.73 21.14
C ILE A 164 -11.29 2.24 21.00
N ASP A 165 -12.53 2.69 21.17
CA ASP A 165 -12.84 4.11 21.23
C ASP A 165 -12.28 4.70 22.53
N VAL A 166 -11.41 5.70 22.39
CA VAL A 166 -10.82 6.50 23.45
C VAL A 166 -11.31 7.93 23.23
N PRO A 167 -12.43 8.33 23.85
CA PRO A 167 -13.06 9.64 23.65
C PRO A 167 -12.10 10.82 23.88
N GLU A 168 -11.16 10.68 24.82
CA GLU A 168 -10.15 11.69 25.13
C GLU A 168 -9.20 12.01 23.96
N LEU A 169 -9.10 11.08 23.00
CA LEU A 169 -8.28 11.23 21.80
C LEU A 169 -9.12 11.44 20.54
N ASP A 170 -10.45 11.52 20.68
CA ASP A 170 -11.38 11.61 19.56
C ASP A 170 -11.08 10.55 18.48
N THR A 171 -10.92 9.30 18.91
CA THR A 171 -10.55 8.19 18.01
C THR A 171 -11.55 7.98 16.90
N GLN A 172 -12.83 8.29 17.11
CA GLN A 172 -13.84 8.30 16.05
C GLN A 172 -13.51 9.32 14.97
N ALA A 173 -13.24 10.59 15.30
CA ALA A 173 -12.83 11.56 14.30
C ALA A 173 -11.52 11.13 13.63
N LEU A 174 -10.53 10.68 14.41
CA LEU A 174 -9.26 10.21 13.85
C LEU A 174 -9.42 9.06 12.86
N SER A 175 -10.38 8.16 13.11
CA SER A 175 -10.74 7.03 12.23
C SER A 175 -11.36 7.42 10.90
N SER A 176 -11.77 8.67 10.74
CA SER A 176 -12.36 9.18 9.51
C SER A 176 -11.54 10.32 8.89
N THR A 177 -10.63 10.92 9.65
CA THR A 177 -9.75 11.99 9.16
C THR A 177 -8.58 11.46 8.35
N ARG A 178 -8.11 12.27 7.40
CA ARG A 178 -6.85 12.09 6.68
C ARG A 178 -6.70 10.81 5.85
N MET A 179 -7.83 10.30 5.38
CA MET A 179 -7.87 9.13 4.51
C MET A 179 -7.15 9.35 3.17
N GLU A 180 -6.96 10.60 2.75
CA GLU A 180 -6.13 10.96 1.61
C GLU A 180 -4.67 10.48 1.76
N CYS A 181 -4.13 10.45 2.98
CA CYS A 181 -2.77 9.95 3.23
C CYS A 181 -2.70 8.43 3.07
N VAL A 182 -3.75 7.72 3.48
CA VAL A 182 -3.86 6.26 3.33
C VAL A 182 -3.94 5.90 1.84
N ILE A 183 -4.81 6.58 1.09
CA ILE A 183 -4.95 6.37 -0.35
C ILE A 183 -3.60 6.68 -1.05
N GLY A 184 -2.93 7.78 -0.69
CA GLY A 184 -1.62 8.11 -1.24
C GLY A 184 -0.54 7.05 -0.93
N ALA A 185 -0.52 6.53 0.29
CA ALA A 185 0.41 5.46 0.69
C ALA A 185 0.16 4.15 -0.10
N CYS A 186 -1.11 3.79 -0.33
CA CYS A 186 -1.47 2.66 -1.18
C CYS A 186 -0.96 2.84 -2.61
N ALA A 187 -1.18 4.02 -3.22
CA ALA A 187 -0.75 4.33 -4.57
C ALA A 187 0.77 4.19 -4.73
N VAL A 188 1.55 4.78 -3.82
CA VAL A 188 3.02 4.66 -3.82
C VAL A 188 3.48 3.22 -3.65
N ALA A 189 2.83 2.46 -2.76
CA ALA A 189 3.19 1.07 -2.52
C ALA A 189 2.97 0.20 -3.77
N LEU A 190 1.84 0.39 -4.47
CA LEU A 190 1.54 -0.30 -5.72
C LEU A 190 2.50 0.11 -6.84
N GLU A 191 2.73 1.41 -7.03
CA GLU A 191 3.69 1.90 -8.03
C GLU A 191 5.08 1.29 -7.81
N ARG A 192 5.52 1.20 -6.55
CA ARG A 192 6.79 0.58 -6.18
C ARG A 192 6.80 -0.92 -6.47
N ALA A 193 5.72 -1.64 -6.15
CA ALA A 193 5.60 -3.06 -6.45
C ALA A 193 5.69 -3.33 -7.96
N LEU A 194 4.97 -2.55 -8.77
CA LEU A 194 5.01 -2.62 -10.23
C LEU A 194 6.39 -2.27 -10.78
N LYS A 195 7.02 -1.19 -10.31
CA LYS A 195 8.39 -0.82 -10.70
C LYS A 195 9.40 -1.92 -10.34
N LEU A 196 9.19 -2.64 -9.25
CA LEU A 196 10.04 -3.76 -8.87
C LEU A 196 9.90 -4.94 -9.85
N VAL A 197 8.68 -5.25 -10.30
CA VAL A 197 8.44 -6.29 -11.30
C VAL A 197 9.02 -5.89 -12.65
N ALA A 198 8.68 -4.70 -13.16
CA ALA A 198 9.13 -4.20 -14.47
C ALA A 198 10.66 -4.05 -14.58
N GLN A 199 11.40 -3.96 -13.47
CA GLN A 199 12.85 -3.84 -13.46
C GLN A 199 13.60 -5.18 -13.35
N LYS A 200 12.90 -6.32 -13.14
CA LYS A 200 13.55 -7.62 -12.94
C LYS A 200 14.41 -8.06 -14.12
N GLU A 201 14.01 -7.75 -15.36
CA GLU A 201 14.77 -8.07 -16.58
C GLU A 201 16.22 -7.54 -16.57
N LYS A 202 16.51 -6.49 -15.80
CA LYS A 202 17.86 -5.89 -15.78
C LYS A 202 18.83 -6.59 -14.82
N LYS A 203 18.38 -7.58 -14.04
CA LYS A 203 19.20 -8.26 -13.02
C LYS A 203 18.95 -9.76 -13.02
N SER A 204 19.57 -10.46 -13.97
CA SER A 204 20.14 -11.82 -13.84
C SER A 204 19.61 -12.66 -12.66
N THR A 205 18.58 -13.48 -12.92
CA THR A 205 18.12 -14.79 -12.35
C THR A 205 18.27 -15.15 -10.86
N ASP A 206 18.99 -14.40 -10.04
CA ASP A 206 18.91 -14.50 -8.58
C ASP A 206 18.08 -13.31 -8.11
N LEU A 207 17.01 -13.56 -7.35
CA LEU A 207 16.24 -12.56 -6.60
C LEU A 207 17.09 -11.86 -5.49
N LYS A 208 18.34 -11.50 -5.78
CA LYS A 208 19.14 -10.58 -5.00
C LYS A 208 18.68 -9.17 -5.37
N THR A 209 18.00 -8.53 -4.42
CA THR A 209 17.68 -7.10 -4.47
C THR A 209 18.87 -6.30 -5.00
N PRO A 210 18.69 -5.36 -5.95
CA PRO A 210 19.74 -4.54 -6.53
C PRO A 210 20.80 -4.07 -5.52
N LEU A 211 21.96 -4.75 -5.48
CA LEU A 211 23.05 -4.42 -4.57
C LEU A 211 23.85 -3.27 -5.19
N LYS A 212 23.62 -2.04 -4.74
CA LYS A 212 24.54 -0.93 -5.02
C LYS A 212 25.50 -0.85 -3.84
N ILE A 213 26.77 -1.20 -4.06
CA ILE A 213 27.80 -1.06 -3.03
C ILE A 213 27.96 0.43 -2.73
N ASN A 214 27.69 0.81 -1.48
CA ASN A 214 27.89 2.18 -1.04
C ASN A 214 29.40 2.44 -0.94
N LYS A 215 29.93 3.35 -1.76
CA LYS A 215 31.36 3.67 -1.81
C LYS A 215 31.95 4.09 -0.46
N THR A 216 31.14 4.63 0.44
CA THR A 216 31.60 5.12 1.75
C THR A 216 31.67 4.01 2.80
N THR A 217 30.81 2.99 2.73
CA THR A 217 30.75 1.93 3.75
C THR A 217 31.25 0.58 3.26
N GLY A 218 31.44 0.40 1.95
CA GLY A 218 31.76 -0.87 1.32
C GLY A 218 30.64 -1.92 1.43
N LYS A 219 29.51 -1.58 2.06
CA LYS A 219 28.38 -2.49 2.25
C LYS A 219 27.45 -2.39 1.07
N GLU A 220 26.92 -3.54 0.69
CA GLU A 220 25.83 -3.63 -0.27
C GLU A 220 24.62 -2.90 0.31
N THR A 221 24.01 -2.02 -0.48
CA THR A 221 22.82 -1.32 -0.05
C THR A 221 21.71 -1.48 -1.08
N SER A 222 20.56 -1.97 -0.61
CA SER A 222 19.29 -2.00 -1.34
C SER A 222 18.61 -0.61 -1.41
N THR A 223 19.38 0.45 -1.17
CA THR A 223 18.92 1.82 -0.96
C THR A 223 17.93 2.33 -2.01
N PRO A 224 18.08 2.10 -3.33
CA PRO A 224 17.19 2.70 -4.32
C PRO A 224 15.73 2.23 -4.18
N LEU A 225 15.55 0.98 -3.76
CA LEU A 225 14.22 0.40 -3.57
C LEU A 225 13.76 0.50 -2.13
N ALA A 226 14.57 0.95 -1.17
CA ALA A 226 14.13 1.12 0.20
C ALA A 226 12.97 2.14 0.28
N PHE A 227 12.00 1.88 1.15
CA PHE A 227 10.92 2.80 1.55
C PHE A 227 11.49 3.97 2.37
N SER A 228 12.45 4.67 1.79
CA SER A 228 13.05 5.86 2.36
C SER A 228 12.36 7.08 1.79
N GLU A 229 12.21 8.07 2.64
CA GLU A 229 11.68 9.37 2.25
C GLU A 229 12.55 10.03 1.16
N LEU A 230 13.87 9.83 1.19
CA LEU A 230 14.78 10.33 0.16
C LEU A 230 14.41 9.83 -1.25
N ASN A 231 13.84 8.62 -1.36
CA ASN A 231 13.47 8.04 -2.65
C ASN A 231 11.99 8.24 -2.99
N TRP A 232 11.10 8.17 -1.99
CA TRP A 232 9.65 8.05 -2.19
C TRP A 232 8.83 9.15 -1.52
N GLY A 233 9.47 10.06 -0.79
CA GLY A 233 8.80 11.15 -0.06
C GLY A 233 8.08 12.12 -0.99
N GLN A 234 8.72 12.48 -2.11
CA GLN A 234 8.10 13.35 -3.11
C GLN A 234 6.89 12.69 -3.76
N PHE A 235 7.03 11.45 -4.26
CA PHE A 235 5.91 10.69 -4.84
C PHE A 235 4.73 10.57 -3.87
N THR A 236 4.99 10.25 -2.59
CA THR A 236 3.94 10.19 -1.56
C THR A 236 3.23 11.53 -1.39
N THR A 237 3.99 12.63 -1.44
CA THR A 237 3.46 13.99 -1.34
C THR A 237 2.62 14.35 -2.56
N ASP A 238 3.07 14.01 -3.76
CA ASP A 238 2.36 14.32 -5.01
C ASP A 238 1.02 13.57 -5.07
N TYR A 239 1.01 12.29 -4.70
CA TYR A 239 -0.23 11.53 -4.58
C TYR A 239 -1.18 12.12 -3.54
N HIS A 240 -0.68 12.44 -2.35
CA HIS A 240 -1.48 13.07 -1.30
C HIS A 240 -2.12 14.38 -1.80
N LEU A 241 -1.33 15.27 -2.40
CA LEU A 241 -1.84 16.54 -2.93
C LEU A 241 -2.86 16.34 -4.07
N SER A 242 -2.62 15.37 -4.96
CA SER A 242 -3.57 14.98 -6.01
C SER A 242 -4.92 14.54 -5.43
N ILE A 243 -4.93 13.79 -4.33
CA ILE A 243 -6.16 13.33 -3.66
C ILE A 243 -6.84 14.48 -2.93
N VAL A 244 -6.09 15.33 -2.23
CA VAL A 244 -6.63 16.53 -1.55
C VAL A 244 -7.35 17.44 -2.54
N LYS A 245 -6.79 17.65 -3.73
CA LYS A 245 -7.41 18.46 -4.81
C LYS A 245 -8.79 17.94 -5.24
N ARG A 246 -9.10 16.65 -5.02
CA ARG A 246 -10.39 16.03 -5.37
C ARG A 246 -11.48 16.25 -4.32
N GLY A 247 -11.09 16.73 -3.14
CA GLY A 247 -11.99 17.12 -2.06
C GLY A 247 -12.42 15.96 -1.14
N PRO A 248 -12.94 16.30 0.05
CA PRO A 248 -13.21 15.34 1.11
C PRO A 248 -14.28 14.30 0.73
N LYS A 249 -15.32 14.71 -0.01
CA LYS A 249 -16.37 13.79 -0.47
C LYS A 249 -15.79 12.65 -1.30
N TYR A 250 -14.86 12.96 -2.20
CA TYR A 250 -14.19 11.96 -3.03
C TYR A 250 -13.45 10.91 -2.20
N THR A 251 -12.70 11.38 -1.20
CA THR A 251 -11.97 10.53 -0.27
C THR A 251 -12.94 9.64 0.51
N THR A 252 -14.00 10.21 1.08
CA THR A 252 -15.03 9.44 1.81
C THR A 252 -15.68 8.37 0.93
N ASP A 253 -16.07 8.72 -0.30
CA ASP A 253 -16.67 7.77 -1.25
C ASP A 253 -15.70 6.62 -1.55
N THR A 254 -14.42 6.93 -1.79
CA THR A 254 -13.38 5.92 -2.08
C THR A 254 -13.16 4.96 -0.91
N ILE A 255 -13.16 5.45 0.32
CA ILE A 255 -13.10 4.60 1.52
C ILE A 255 -14.38 3.77 1.68
N ALA A 256 -15.55 4.32 1.38
CA ALA A 256 -16.80 3.58 1.41
C ALA A 256 -16.81 2.42 0.40
N MET A 257 -16.32 2.65 -0.83
CA MET A 257 -16.12 1.59 -1.82
C MET A 257 -15.17 0.50 -1.32
N ALA A 258 -14.03 0.88 -0.73
CA ALA A 258 -13.09 -0.10 -0.17
C ALA A 258 -13.71 -0.92 0.98
N ARG A 259 -14.58 -0.32 1.80
CA ARG A 259 -15.34 -1.05 2.83
C ARG A 259 -16.35 -2.02 2.23
N GLN A 260 -17.04 -1.62 1.16
CA GLN A 260 -17.98 -2.50 0.48
C GLN A 260 -17.26 -3.69 -0.15
N PHE A 261 -16.11 -3.44 -0.78
CA PHE A 261 -15.25 -4.47 -1.34
C PHE A 261 -14.89 -5.58 -0.32
N VAL A 262 -14.61 -5.23 0.94
CA VAL A 262 -14.35 -6.22 2.00
C VAL A 262 -15.57 -7.09 2.31
N LYS A 263 -16.76 -6.49 2.32
CA LYS A 263 -18.01 -7.22 2.61
C LYS A 263 -18.35 -8.21 1.51
N ASP A 264 -18.12 -7.80 0.26
CA ASP A 264 -18.40 -8.63 -0.91
C ASP A 264 -17.46 -9.85 -0.90
N LEU A 265 -16.17 -9.67 -0.65
CA LEU A 265 -15.21 -10.78 -0.48
C LEU A 265 -15.59 -11.76 0.65
N GLY A 266 -16.12 -11.25 1.76
CA GLY A 266 -16.54 -12.08 2.89
C GLY A 266 -17.84 -12.86 2.65
N SER A 267 -18.72 -12.33 1.80
CA SER A 267 -20.01 -12.96 1.49
C SER A 267 -19.84 -14.18 0.60
N ASP A 268 -18.92 -14.12 -0.36
CA ASP A 268 -18.59 -15.24 -1.24
C ASP A 268 -17.90 -16.39 -0.48
N ALA A 269 -17.03 -16.05 0.48
CA ALA A 269 -16.35 -17.04 1.33
C ALA A 269 -17.31 -17.79 2.28
N SER A 270 -18.47 -17.20 2.63
CA SER A 270 -19.46 -17.84 3.49
C SER A 270 -20.26 -18.95 2.79
N MET A 271 -20.12 -19.11 1.46
CA MET A 271 -20.84 -20.13 0.70
C MET A 271 -20.05 -21.43 0.46
N LYS A 272 -18.76 -21.50 0.82
CA LYS A 272 -17.97 -22.75 0.80
C LYS A 272 -16.95 -22.76 1.95
N GLY A 273 -17.20 -23.62 2.94
CA GLY A 273 -16.19 -23.99 3.92
C GLY A 273 -15.10 -24.85 3.27
N SER A 274 -14.05 -24.22 2.74
CA SER A 274 -12.74 -24.81 2.46
C SER A 274 -11.74 -23.67 2.26
N LEU A 275 -10.90 -23.41 3.25
CA LEU A 275 -10.12 -22.19 3.39
C LEU A 275 -8.70 -22.39 2.81
N ALA A 276 -8.58 -22.24 1.49
CA ALA A 276 -7.40 -21.80 0.73
C ALA A 276 -7.81 -21.74 -0.76
N ASP A 277 -7.29 -20.78 -1.52
CA ASP A 277 -7.41 -20.53 -2.98
C ASP A 277 -8.58 -19.73 -3.59
N ASP A 278 -9.83 -19.81 -3.12
CA ASP A 278 -10.94 -19.35 -3.99
C ASP A 278 -11.24 -17.83 -4.02
N SER A 279 -10.75 -17.02 -3.06
CA SER A 279 -11.10 -15.58 -3.03
C SER A 279 -10.45 -14.77 -4.16
N VAL A 280 -9.47 -15.33 -4.85
CA VAL A 280 -8.79 -14.69 -5.99
C VAL A 280 -9.61 -14.89 -7.28
N ALA A 281 -10.34 -16.00 -7.42
CA ALA A 281 -11.07 -16.33 -8.64
C ALA A 281 -12.20 -15.33 -8.98
N SER A 282 -12.89 -14.79 -7.96
CA SER A 282 -13.91 -13.74 -8.15
C SER A 282 -13.30 -12.41 -8.67
N CYS A 283 -12.08 -12.07 -8.21
CA CYS A 283 -11.31 -10.97 -8.80
C CYS A 283 -10.77 -11.30 -10.20
N LYS A 284 -10.47 -12.58 -10.50
CA LYS A 284 -10.00 -13.02 -11.83
C LYS A 284 -11.06 -12.74 -12.88
N GLU A 285 -12.32 -13.14 -12.69
CA GLU A 285 -13.38 -12.85 -13.67
C GLU A 285 -13.63 -11.35 -13.84
N TYR A 286 -13.67 -10.57 -12.75
CA TYR A 286 -13.93 -9.14 -12.84
C TYR A 286 -12.79 -8.35 -13.51
N LEU A 287 -11.53 -8.75 -13.31
CA LEU A 287 -10.36 -8.14 -13.97
C LEU A 287 -10.20 -8.64 -15.41
N PHE A 288 -10.47 -9.91 -15.69
CA PHE A 288 -10.32 -10.49 -17.02
C PHE A 288 -11.36 -9.93 -18.01
N TYR A 289 -12.64 -9.83 -17.61
CA TYR A 289 -13.68 -9.31 -18.49
C TYR A 289 -13.58 -7.80 -18.74
N ASN A 290 -13.16 -7.01 -17.76
CA ASN A 290 -13.08 -5.55 -17.89
C ASN A 290 -11.77 -5.03 -18.49
N VAL A 291 -10.66 -5.78 -18.40
CA VAL A 291 -9.33 -5.31 -18.87
C VAL A 291 -8.94 -5.89 -20.25
N PHE A 292 -9.58 -6.97 -20.73
CA PHE A 292 -9.07 -7.72 -21.90
C PHE A 292 -10.06 -7.99 -23.05
N SER A 293 -11.20 -7.29 -23.15
CA SER A 293 -12.17 -7.59 -24.23
C SER A 293 -11.89 -6.96 -25.61
N LEU A 294 -10.84 -6.13 -25.82
CA LEU A 294 -10.56 -5.52 -27.14
C LEU A 294 -9.06 -5.24 -27.39
N PRO A 295 -8.60 -5.16 -28.66
CA PRO A 295 -7.18 -5.05 -29.00
C PRO A 295 -6.55 -3.73 -28.49
N PHE A 296 -5.43 -3.88 -27.78
CA PHE A 296 -4.68 -2.79 -27.14
C PHE A 296 -4.21 -1.71 -28.12
N ALA A 297 -4.78 -0.52 -28.00
CA ALA A 297 -4.28 0.71 -28.58
C ALA A 297 -4.42 1.85 -27.56
N PHE A 298 -3.44 2.00 -26.66
CA PHE A 298 -3.42 3.09 -25.70
C PHE A 298 -3.06 4.42 -26.40
N SER A 299 -4.06 5.30 -26.53
CA SER A 299 -3.82 6.72 -26.81
C SER A 299 -3.53 7.43 -25.49
N LYS A 300 -2.35 8.07 -25.37
CA LYS A 300 -1.90 8.75 -24.15
C LYS A 300 -2.89 9.85 -23.73
N PRO A 301 -3.54 9.76 -22.55
CA PRO A 301 -4.25 10.90 -22.01
C PRO A 301 -3.26 11.93 -21.45
N PRO A 302 -3.50 13.24 -21.60
CA PRO A 302 -2.71 14.26 -20.95
C PRO A 302 -3.04 14.28 -19.45
N LEU A 303 -2.23 13.60 -18.64
CA LEU A 303 -2.28 13.72 -17.20
C LEU A 303 -1.55 15.00 -16.77
N LEU A 304 -2.32 16.06 -16.52
CA LEU A 304 -1.85 17.22 -15.75
C LEU A 304 -1.75 16.84 -14.26
N ILE A 305 -0.71 16.07 -13.93
CA ILE A 305 -0.22 15.98 -12.56
C ILE A 305 0.73 17.17 -12.40
N TYR A 306 0.18 18.31 -11.97
CA TYR A 306 0.93 19.46 -11.46
C TYR A 306 1.02 19.41 -9.94
#